data_AF-A0A942CS49-F1
#
_entry.id   AF-A0A942CS49-F1
#
_cell.length_a   1.000
_cell.length_b   1.000
_cell.length_c   1.000
_cell.angle_alpha   90.00
_cell.angle_beta   90.00
_cell.angle_gamma   90.00
#
_symmetry.space_group_name_H-M   'P 1'
#
loop_
_entity.id
_entity.type
_entity.pdbx_description
1 polymer ?
#
loop_
_entity_poly.entity_id
_entity_poly.type
_entity_poly.pdbx_seq_one_letter_code
_entity_poly.pdbx_strand_id
1 'polypeptide(L)'
;MARYSAFLGRKVEVHYRAGDICLPASGVFVADSGRSIFLEQRFEQRGDQKTFRWEVPYQYIIRIDELPSESAGVRDPLLEKLSAEAAELNANSPDSKAKAAAAGGAVAAIPFVRGAKLA
;
A
#
# COMPACT_ATOMS: atom_id res chain seq x y z
N MET A 1 -27.46 -18.40 -2.11
CA MET A 1 -26.59 -18.76 -0.98
C MET A 1 -25.22 -18.18 -1.25
N ALA A 2 -24.68 -17.35 -0.35
CA ALA A 2 -23.41 -16.64 -0.56
C ALA A 2 -22.23 -17.59 -0.30
N ARG A 3 -21.56 -18.05 -1.36
CA ARG A 3 -20.51 -19.10 -1.28
C ARG A 3 -19.21 -18.58 -0.68
N TYR A 4 -18.93 -17.30 -0.88
CA TYR A 4 -17.66 -16.67 -0.51
C TYR A 4 -17.81 -15.63 0.60
N SER A 5 -18.90 -15.69 1.37
CA SER A 5 -19.16 -14.74 2.47
C SER A 5 -18.07 -14.75 3.55
N ALA A 6 -17.31 -15.83 3.69
CA ALA A 6 -16.19 -15.93 4.63
C ALA A 6 -15.06 -14.90 4.35
N PHE A 7 -14.97 -14.43 3.11
CA PHE A 7 -13.93 -13.48 2.68
C PHE A 7 -14.35 -12.01 2.81
N LEU A 8 -15.60 -11.72 3.20
CA LEU A 8 -16.09 -10.35 3.36
C LEU A 8 -15.19 -9.53 4.29
N GLY A 9 -14.84 -8.32 3.84
CA GLY A 9 -13.96 -7.39 4.53
C GLY A 9 -12.47 -7.71 4.43
N ARG A 10 -12.08 -8.83 3.81
CA ARG A 10 -10.67 -9.24 3.69
C ARG A 10 -10.10 -8.85 2.34
N LYS A 11 -8.79 -8.64 2.30
CA LYS A 11 -8.05 -8.47 1.05
C LYS A 11 -7.88 -9.84 0.41
N VAL A 12 -8.36 -10.00 -0.81
CA VAL A 12 -8.29 -11.26 -1.54
C VAL A 12 -7.79 -11.03 -2.95
N GLU A 13 -7.30 -12.10 -3.56
CA GLU A 13 -6.99 -12.18 -4.97
C GLU A 13 -7.85 -13.27 -5.59
N VAL A 14 -8.58 -12.85 -6.62
CA VAL A 14 -9.51 -13.71 -7.34
C VAL A 14 -8.93 -13.94 -8.72
N HIS A 15 -8.72 -15.20 -9.04
CA HIS A 15 -8.39 -15.63 -10.39
C HIS A 15 -9.70 -15.93 -11.12
N TYR A 16 -9.97 -15.19 -12.19
CA TYR A 16 -11.20 -15.35 -12.96
C TYR A 16 -10.91 -15.50 -14.46
N ARG A 17 -11.81 -16.19 -15.16
CA ARG A 17 -11.73 -16.38 -16.60
C ARG A 17 -12.47 -15.26 -17.33
N ALA A 18 -11.77 -14.53 -18.18
CA ALA A 18 -12.35 -13.54 -19.08
C ALA A 18 -12.19 -14.03 -20.53
N GLY A 19 -13.23 -14.67 -21.09
CA GLY A 19 -13.11 -15.30 -22.39
C GLY A 19 -12.17 -16.51 -22.33
N ASP A 20 -11.03 -16.46 -23.01
CA ASP A 20 -10.03 -17.54 -23.00
C ASP A 20 -8.87 -17.31 -22.02
N ILE A 21 -8.75 -16.09 -21.48
CA ILE A 21 -7.64 -15.72 -20.60
C ILE A 21 -8.05 -15.80 -19.12
N CYS A 22 -7.08 -16.13 -18.26
CA CYS A 22 -7.24 -16.07 -16.81
C CYS A 22 -6.59 -14.79 -16.30
N LEU A 23 -7.35 -13.98 -15.58
CA LEU A 23 -6.91 -12.70 -15.03
C LEU A 23 -6.98 -12.72 -13.51
N PRO A 24 -5.94 -12.22 -12.81
CA PRO A 24 -6.01 -11.95 -11.39
C PRO A 24 -6.68 -10.58 -11.14
N ALA A 25 -7.56 -10.52 -10.15
CA ALA A 25 -8.10 -9.29 -9.60
C ALA A 25 -7.91 -9.29 -8.08
N SER A 26 -7.19 -8.29 -7.58
CA SER A 26 -6.98 -8.10 -6.15
C SER A 26 -7.80 -6.93 -5.61
N GLY A 27 -8.31 -7.07 -4.40
CA GLY A 27 -9.10 -6.04 -3.75
C GLY A 27 -9.67 -6.49 -2.42
N VAL A 28 -10.31 -5.57 -1.73
CA VAL A 28 -11.09 -5.88 -0.53
C VAL A 28 -12.42 -6.46 -0.97
N PHE A 29 -12.77 -7.63 -0.46
CA PHE A 29 -14.06 -8.25 -0.75
C PHE A 29 -15.16 -7.49 -0.01
N VAL A 30 -16.00 -6.75 -0.74
CA VAL A 30 -16.98 -5.83 -0.13
C VAL A 30 -18.40 -6.38 -0.11
N ALA A 31 -18.76 -7.23 -1.07
CA ALA A 31 -20.11 -7.78 -1.12
C ALA A 31 -20.17 -9.11 -1.88
N ASP A 32 -21.18 -9.90 -1.53
CA ASP A 32 -21.54 -11.13 -2.21
C ASP A 32 -23.05 -11.12 -2.52
N SER A 33 -23.41 -11.20 -3.80
CA SER A 33 -24.82 -11.24 -4.21
C SER A 33 -25.35 -12.67 -4.36
N GLY A 34 -24.53 -13.70 -4.13
CA GLY A 34 -24.81 -15.09 -4.44
C GLY A 34 -24.75 -15.47 -5.92
N ARG A 35 -24.58 -14.49 -6.84
CA ARG A 35 -24.34 -14.68 -8.28
C ARG A 35 -22.99 -14.12 -8.72
N SER A 36 -22.61 -13.00 -8.14
CA SER A 36 -21.33 -12.31 -8.38
C SER A 36 -20.75 -11.89 -7.03
N ILE A 37 -19.42 -11.79 -6.98
CA ILE A 37 -18.68 -11.14 -5.90
C ILE A 37 -18.31 -9.71 -6.31
N PHE A 38 -18.11 -8.85 -5.32
CA PHE A 38 -17.65 -7.49 -5.53
C PHE A 38 -16.36 -7.24 -4.76
N LEU A 39 -15.36 -6.74 -5.46
CA LEU A 39 -14.07 -6.33 -4.88
C LEU A 39 -13.91 -4.82 -5.03
N GLU A 40 -13.42 -4.16 -3.99
CA GLU A 40 -13.06 -2.73 -4.02
C GLU A 40 -11.55 -2.58 -3.86
N GLN A 41 -10.92 -1.80 -4.74
CA GLN A 41 -9.52 -1.43 -4.64
C GLN A 41 -9.39 0.09 -4.70
N ARG A 42 -8.80 0.66 -3.66
CA ARG A 42 -8.49 2.09 -3.60
C ARG A 42 -7.06 2.32 -4.05
N PHE A 43 -6.86 3.30 -4.92
CA PHE A 43 -5.57 3.68 -5.44
C PHE A 43 -5.40 5.19 -5.33
N GLU A 44 -4.30 5.63 -4.76
CA GLU A 44 -3.96 7.05 -4.70
C GLU A 44 -2.87 7.32 -5.74
N GLN A 45 -3.20 8.14 -6.76
CA GLN A 45 -2.24 8.56 -7.76
C GLN A 45 -2.20 10.08 -7.81
N ARG A 46 -1.03 10.67 -7.54
CA ARG A 46 -0.81 12.13 -7.65
C ARG A 46 -1.76 12.97 -6.79
N GLY A 47 -2.20 12.45 -5.64
CA GLY A 47 -3.17 13.10 -4.74
C GLY A 47 -4.64 12.86 -5.10
N ASP A 48 -4.94 12.19 -6.22
CA ASP A 48 -6.28 11.74 -6.56
C ASP A 48 -6.51 10.32 -6.04
N GLN A 49 -7.50 10.15 -5.16
CA GLN A 49 -7.97 8.84 -4.73
C GLN A 49 -9.01 8.30 -5.72
N LYS A 50 -8.64 7.24 -6.44
CA LYS A 50 -9.52 6.50 -7.32
C LYS A 50 -9.93 5.19 -6.67
N THR A 51 -11.21 4.86 -6.78
CA THR A 51 -11.75 3.59 -6.31
C THR A 51 -12.16 2.77 -7.52
N PHE A 52 -11.56 1.60 -7.67
CA PHE A 52 -11.94 0.60 -8.67
C PHE A 52 -12.81 -0.45 -8.01
N ARG A 53 -13.91 -0.79 -8.67
CA ARG A 53 -14.83 -1.83 -8.21
C ARG A 53 -14.96 -2.90 -9.27
N TRP A 54 -14.59 -4.12 -8.91
CA TRP A 54 -14.71 -5.30 -9.75
C TRP A 54 -16.01 -6.04 -9.43
N GLU A 55 -16.72 -6.48 -10.46
CA GLU A 55 -17.80 -7.46 -10.35
C GLU A 55 -17.34 -8.73 -11.05
N VAL A 56 -17.27 -9.85 -10.31
CA VAL A 56 -16.86 -11.14 -10.88
C VAL A 56 -17.98 -12.16 -10.69
N PRO A 57 -18.62 -12.63 -11.77
CA PRO A 57 -19.62 -13.69 -11.69
C PRO A 57 -19.02 -15.01 -11.21
N TYR A 58 -19.76 -15.74 -10.39
CA TYR A 58 -19.34 -17.03 -9.83
C TYR A 58 -18.90 -18.04 -10.88
N GLN A 59 -19.55 -18.01 -12.05
CA GLN A 59 -19.29 -18.95 -13.13
C GLN A 59 -17.88 -18.81 -13.72
N TYR A 60 -17.23 -17.66 -13.50
CA TYR A 60 -15.90 -17.37 -14.01
C TYR A 60 -14.82 -17.43 -12.93
N ILE A 61 -15.17 -17.65 -11.66
CA ILE A 61 -14.21 -17.75 -10.58
C ILE A 61 -13.51 -19.11 -10.66
N ILE A 62 -12.19 -19.07 -10.77
CA ILE A 62 -11.33 -20.27 -10.79
C ILE A 62 -10.84 -20.56 -9.37
N ARG A 63 -10.32 -19.52 -8.69
CA ARG A 63 -9.77 -19.60 -7.34
C ARG A 63 -9.88 -18.26 -6.64
N ILE A 64 -10.07 -18.30 -5.32
CA ILE A 64 -9.93 -17.15 -4.43
C ILE A 64 -8.85 -17.48 -3.41
N ASP A 65 -7.90 -16.56 -3.25
CA ASP A 65 -6.85 -16.65 -2.24
C ASP A 65 -6.90 -15.40 -1.33
N GLU A 66 -6.61 -15.58 -0.05
CA GLU A 66 -6.58 -14.49 0.91
C GLU A 66 -5.20 -13.85 0.91
N LEU A 67 -5.15 -12.54 0.68
CA LEU A 67 -3.89 -11.81 0.75
C LEU A 67 -3.72 -11.24 2.17
N PRO A 68 -2.50 -11.25 2.71
CA PRO A 68 -2.22 -10.55 3.96
C PRO A 68 -2.55 -9.07 3.76
N SER A 69 -3.49 -8.58 4.57
CA SER A 69 -3.84 -7.17 4.57
C SER A 69 -2.73 -6.40 5.29
N GLU A 70 -1.89 -5.69 4.54
CA GLU A 70 -0.88 -4.76 5.07
C GLU A 70 -1.52 -3.49 5.68
N SER A 71 -2.52 -3.66 6.53
CA SER A 71 -3.14 -2.59 7.30
C SER A 71 -3.43 -3.07 8.71
N ALA A 72 -2.36 -3.20 9.48
CA ALA A 72 -2.23 -2.65 10.82
C ALA A 72 -0.82 -3.00 11.33
N GLY A 73 -0.01 -1.99 11.62
CA GLY A 73 1.09 -2.18 12.55
C GLY A 73 0.55 -2.73 13.87
N VAL A 74 1.20 -3.80 14.35
CA VAL A 74 1.42 -4.18 15.75
C VAL A 74 0.39 -3.68 16.77
N ARG A 75 -0.47 -4.59 17.26
CA ARG A 75 -0.78 -4.67 18.70
C ARG A 75 -0.89 -6.14 19.11
N ASP A 76 0.23 -6.84 19.04
CA ASP A 76 0.46 -8.01 19.89
C ASP A 76 0.82 -7.51 21.30
N PRO A 77 -0.03 -7.68 22.32
CA PRO A 77 0.29 -7.26 23.70
C PRO A 77 1.35 -8.14 24.40
N LEU A 78 1.99 -9.07 23.70
CA LEU A 78 2.97 -10.00 24.30
C LEU A 78 4.43 -9.55 24.20
N LEU A 79 4.74 -8.49 23.42
CA LEU A 79 6.12 -7.98 23.32
C LEU A 79 6.41 -6.79 24.25
N GLU A 80 5.44 -6.34 25.05
CA GLU A 80 5.62 -5.21 25.98
C GLU A 80 6.23 -5.63 27.34
N LYS A 81 6.57 -6.91 27.54
CA LYS A 81 7.10 -7.42 28.83
C LYS A 81 8.60 -7.75 28.87
N LEU A 82 9.35 -7.42 27.82
CA LEU A 82 10.81 -7.64 27.78
C LEU A 82 11.66 -6.37 27.62
N SER A 83 11.04 -5.19 27.50
CA SER A 83 11.77 -3.93 27.30
C SER A 83 11.81 -2.99 28.52
N ALA A 84 11.25 -3.40 29.66
CA ALA A 84 11.14 -2.55 30.86
C ALA A 84 12.28 -2.76 31.89
N GLU A 85 13.27 -3.60 31.60
CA GLU A 85 14.29 -3.99 32.58
C GLU A 85 15.74 -3.74 32.11
N ALA A 86 15.95 -2.77 31.21
CA ALA A 86 17.30 -2.31 30.89
C ALA A 86 17.31 -0.80 30.66
N ALA A 87 18.15 -0.11 31.43
CA ALA A 87 18.55 1.29 31.29
C ALA A 87 17.71 2.35 32.06
N GLU A 88 17.37 2.07 33.32
CA GLU A 88 17.66 3.09 34.34
C GLU A 88 19.19 3.21 34.45
N LEU A 89 19.76 4.35 34.04
CA LEU A 89 21.05 4.94 34.44
C LEU A 89 21.63 5.79 33.30
N ASN A 90 21.16 7.03 33.12
CA ASN A 90 22.10 8.15 32.94
C ASN A 90 21.44 9.50 33.22
N ALA A 91 21.58 9.97 34.44
CA ALA A 91 21.37 11.36 34.81
C ALA A 91 22.69 12.11 34.63
N ASN A 92 22.80 13.01 33.63
CA ASN A 92 23.41 14.33 33.80
C ASN A 92 23.34 15.17 32.51
N SER A 93 22.84 16.41 32.61
CA SER A 93 23.16 17.52 31.70
C SER A 93 24.49 18.18 32.17
N PRO A 94 25.04 19.30 31.63
CA PRO A 94 24.62 20.15 30.51
C PRO A 94 25.78 20.64 29.56
N ASP A 95 25.40 21.50 28.61
CA ASP A 95 26.14 22.63 27.98
C ASP A 95 27.52 22.42 27.31
N SER A 96 27.60 22.70 26.00
CA SER A 96 28.71 23.48 25.41
C SER A 96 28.45 23.87 23.94
N LYS A 97 28.09 25.15 23.78
CA LYS A 97 28.46 26.11 22.72
C LYS A 97 29.43 25.63 21.60
N ALA A 98 28.99 25.74 20.35
CA ALA A 98 29.88 26.17 19.24
C ALA A 98 29.08 26.78 18.08
N LYS A 99 29.37 28.06 17.83
CA LYS A 99 28.93 28.90 16.72
C LYS A 99 30.01 28.81 15.63
N ALA A 100 29.66 28.56 14.38
CA ALA A 100 30.43 29.06 13.23
C ALA A 100 29.60 29.05 11.95
N ALA A 101 29.81 30.09 11.16
CA ALA A 101 29.03 30.49 10.01
C ALA A 101 29.81 30.28 8.71
N ALA A 102 29.05 30.34 7.62
CA ALA A 102 29.40 30.90 6.31
C ALA A 102 30.10 30.04 5.24
N ALA A 103 29.63 30.35 4.02
CA ALA A 103 30.36 30.51 2.75
C ALA A 103 30.29 29.34 1.75
N GLY A 104 29.51 29.60 0.69
CA GLY A 104 30.06 29.70 -0.68
C GLY A 104 30.25 28.38 -1.44
N GLY A 105 29.45 28.17 -2.50
CA GLY A 105 29.70 27.11 -3.46
C GLY A 105 28.76 27.20 -4.67
N ALA A 106 29.30 27.67 -5.79
CA ALA A 106 28.60 28.08 -7.00
C ALA A 106 27.84 26.96 -7.77
N VAL A 107 26.71 27.39 -8.33
CA VAL A 107 26.18 27.19 -9.70
C VAL A 107 26.93 26.21 -10.63
N ALA A 108 26.17 25.29 -11.22
CA ALA A 108 26.35 24.92 -12.63
C ALA A 108 24.99 24.56 -13.25
N ALA A 109 24.40 25.54 -13.95
CA ALA A 109 23.25 25.36 -14.84
C ALA A 109 23.67 24.57 -16.09
N ILE A 110 22.87 23.58 -16.48
CA ILE A 110 23.08 22.77 -17.67
C ILE A 110 22.36 23.46 -18.85
N PRO A 111 23.04 23.89 -19.93
CA PRO A 111 22.38 24.51 -21.07
C PRO A 111 21.73 23.43 -21.96
N PHE A 112 20.42 23.57 -22.17
CA PHE A 112 19.65 22.79 -23.14
C PHE A 112 20.00 23.24 -24.56
N VAL A 113 20.53 22.31 -25.36
CA VAL A 113 20.93 22.55 -26.75
C VAL A 113 19.69 22.67 -27.64
N ARG A 114 19.66 23.76 -28.39
CA ARG A 114 18.61 24.22 -29.30
C ARG A 114 18.53 23.30 -30.52
N GLY A 115 17.45 22.50 -30.62
CA GLY A 115 17.16 21.67 -31.77
C GLY A 115 16.80 22.52 -33.00
N ALA A 116 17.54 22.30 -34.08
CA ALA A 116 17.33 22.89 -35.40
C ALA A 116 16.00 22.40 -36.00
N LYS A 117 15.25 23.31 -36.64
CA LYS A 117 14.14 22.97 -37.53
C LYS A 117 14.56 23.30 -38.96
N LEU A 118 14.77 22.23 -39.74
CA LEU A 118 14.77 22.24 -41.20
C LEU A 118 13.35 21.92 -41.68
N ALA A 119 13.01 22.49 -42.85
CA ALA A 119 11.76 22.42 -43.60
C ALA A 119 10.65 23.42 -43.21
#